data_AF-A0AA40WF63-F1
#
_entry.id   AF-A0AA40WF63-F1
#
_cell.length_a   1.000
_cell.length_b   1.000
_cell.length_c   1.000
_cell.angle_alpha   90.00
_cell.angle_beta   90.00
_cell.angle_gamma   90.00
#
_symmetry.space_group_name_H-M   'P 1'
#
loop_
_entity.id
_entity.type
_entity.pdbx_description
1 polymer ?
#
loop_
_entity_poly.entity_id
_entity_poly.type
_entity_poly.pdbx_seq_one_letter_code
_entity_poly.pdbx_strand_id
1 'polypeptide(L)' 'VDIDSVLWSRDRLLGSLQGNIHPIRGADTFIFGHMIVDYTTTFANQIYIDTGSFCSGNLSFFKIK' A
#
# COMPACT_ATOMS: atom_id res chain seq x y z
N VAL A 1 -8.08 -19.94 1.30
CA VAL A 1 -7.72 -18.51 1.13
C VAL A 1 -8.50 -18.03 -0.07
N ASP A 2 -9.27 -16.96 0.08
CA ASP A 2 -9.93 -16.32 -1.06
C ASP A 2 -8.90 -15.44 -1.79
N ILE A 3 -8.55 -15.84 -3.01
CA ILE A 3 -7.52 -15.16 -3.83
C ILE A 3 -7.93 -13.74 -4.16
N ASP A 4 -9.22 -13.48 -4.33
CA ASP A 4 -9.71 -12.15 -4.68
C ASP A 4 -9.55 -11.18 -3.51
N SER A 5 -9.78 -11.65 -2.29
CA SER A 5 -9.52 -10.87 -1.08
C SER A 5 -8.05 -10.49 -0.89
N VAL A 6 -7.11 -11.29 -1.40
CA VAL A 6 -5.66 -11.05 -1.26
C VAL A 6 -5.16 -10.06 -2.31
N LEU A 7 -5.63 -10.19 -3.56
CA LEU A 7 -5.17 -9.35 -4.67
C LEU A 7 -5.91 -8.02 -4.77
N TRP A 8 -7.20 -7.97 -4.41
CA TRP A 8 -8.08 -6.83 -4.71
C TRP A 8 -8.66 -6.12 -3.49
N SER A 9 -8.40 -6.59 -2.26
CA SER A 9 -8.95 -5.90 -1.09
C SER A 9 -8.33 -4.50 -0.94
N ARG A 10 -9.23 -3.51 -0.87
CA ARG A 10 -8.90 -2.09 -0.61
C ARG A 10 -9.11 -1.72 0.85
N ASP A 11 -9.71 -2.63 1.62
CA ASP A 11 -10.20 -2.38 2.98
C ASP A 11 -9.08 -1.95 3.92
N ARG A 12 -7.88 -2.51 3.72
CA ARG A 12 -6.71 -2.17 4.53
C ARG A 12 -6.28 -0.71 4.35
N LEU A 13 -6.17 -0.25 3.10
CA LEU A 13 -5.80 1.13 2.81
C LEU A 13 -6.91 2.09 3.27
N LEU A 14 -8.17 1.76 2.96
CA LEU A 14 -9.33 2.56 3.35
C LEU A 14 -9.46 2.66 4.88
N GLY A 15 -9.26 1.56 5.60
CA GLY A 15 -9.25 1.54 7.07
C GLY A 15 -8.11 2.39 7.64
N SER A 16 -6.92 2.32 7.04
CA SER A 16 -5.78 3.14 7.46
C SER A 16 -6.02 4.63 7.26
N LEU A 17 -6.66 5.03 6.15
CA LEU A 17 -7.08 6.42 5.90
C LEU A 17 -8.13 6.92 6.90
N GLN A 18 -8.89 6.01 7.52
CA GLN A 18 -9.84 6.30 8.59
C GLN A 18 -9.21 6.22 10.01
N GLY A 19 -7.90 5.98 10.11
CA GLY A 19 -7.18 5.88 11.38
C GLY A 19 -7.09 4.47 11.98
N ASN A 20 -7.67 3.45 11.34
CA ASN A 20 -7.57 2.05 11.76
C ASN A 20 -6.23 1.44 11.32
N ILE A 21 -5.14 1.89 11.95
CA ILE A 21 -3.77 1.56 11.56
C ILE A 21 -3.24 0.40 12.41
N HIS A 22 -2.94 -0.73 11.77
CA HIS A 22 -2.41 -1.93 12.44
C HIS A 22 -1.28 -2.56 11.61
N PRO A 23 -0.22 -3.09 12.25
CA PRO A 23 0.83 -3.81 11.54
C PRO A 23 0.36 -5.17 11.04
N ILE A 24 0.95 -5.64 9.93
CA ILE A 24 0.81 -7.02 9.45
C ILE A 24 1.91 -7.85 10.09
N ARG A 25 1.55 -8.95 10.76
CA ARG A 25 2.51 -9.87 11.36
C ARG A 25 3.17 -10.74 10.29
N GLY A 26 4.40 -11.19 10.56
CA GLY A 26 5.11 -12.17 9.72
C GLY A 26 6.22 -11.59 8.85
N ALA A 27 6.32 -10.27 8.72
CA ALA A 27 7.46 -9.58 8.10
C ALA A 27 7.63 -8.18 8.69
N ASP A 28 8.84 -7.63 8.55
CA ASP A 28 9.16 -6.28 9.02
C ASP A 28 8.49 -5.20 8.18
N THR A 29 8.28 -5.45 6.89
CA THR A 29 7.72 -4.46 5.96
C THR A 29 6.98 -5.15 4.81
N PHE A 30 5.84 -4.58 4.43
CA PHE A 30 5.06 -4.95 3.26
C PHE A 30 4.99 -3.75 2.31
N ILE A 31 5.35 -3.95 1.05
CA ILE A 31 5.32 -2.90 0.03
C ILE A 31 4.23 -3.25 -0.99
N PHE A 32 3.29 -2.33 -1.20
CA PHE A 32 2.11 -2.50 -2.04
C PHE A 32 2.11 -1.49 -3.19
N GLY A 33 1.72 -1.97 -4.37
CA GLY A 33 1.21 -1.13 -5.46
C GLY A 33 -0.31 -1.25 -5.53
N HIS A 34 -0.84 -1.39 -6.74
CA HIS A 34 -2.25 -1.66 -7.09
C HIS A 34 -3.23 -0.53 -6.77
N MET A 35 -3.10 0.12 -5.62
CA MET A 35 -3.88 1.26 -5.18
C MET A 35 -3.11 2.55 -5.43
N ILE A 36 -3.64 3.39 -6.32
CA ILE A 36 -3.06 4.69 -6.64
C ILE A 36 -3.23 5.64 -5.44
N VAL A 37 -2.13 6.25 -5.00
CA VAL A 37 -2.05 7.26 -3.94
C VAL A 37 -1.31 8.50 -4.43
N ASP A 38 -1.61 9.68 -3.89
CA ASP A 38 -0.99 10.93 -4.35
C ASP A 38 0.52 11.00 -4.09
N TYR A 39 0.97 10.37 -3.01
CA TYR A 39 2.37 10.29 -2.59
C TYR A 39 2.65 8.93 -1.93
N THR A 40 3.91 8.49 -1.96
CA THR A 40 4.32 7.29 -1.24
C THR A 40 3.92 7.41 0.22
N THR A 41 3.06 6.52 0.69
CA THR A 41 2.42 6.62 2.01
C THR A 41 2.72 5.39 2.83
N THR A 42 2.97 5.58 4.13
CA THR A 42 3.25 4.49 5.06
C THR A 42 2.22 4.45 6.18
N PHE A 43 1.64 3.27 6.42
CA PHE A 43 0.76 2.99 7.54
C PHE A 43 1.30 1.77 8.30
N ALA A 44 1.66 1.94 9.58
CA ALA A 44 2.39 0.93 10.35
C ALA A 44 3.60 0.37 9.57
N ASN A 45 3.58 -0.91 9.21
CA ASN A 45 4.61 -1.57 8.39
C ASN A 45 4.18 -1.82 6.93
N GLN A 46 3.18 -1.09 6.44
CA GLN A 46 2.69 -1.14 5.06
C GLN A 46 3.09 0.12 4.30
N ILE A 47 3.73 -0.02 3.14
CA ILE A 47 4.22 1.08 2.30
C ILE A 47 3.50 1.00 0.96
N TYR A 48 2.82 2.07 0.57
CA TYR A 48 2.11 2.18 -0.69
C TYR A 48 2.91 3.05 -1.65
N ILE A 49 3.36 2.48 -2.77
CA ILE A 49 4.28 3.14 -3.72
C ILE A 49 3.65 3.43 -5.07
N ASP A 50 2.41 3.00 -5.34
CA ASP A 50 1.77 3.27 -6.62
C ASP A 50 1.24 4.70 -6.64
N THR A 51 2.01 5.59 -7.28
CA THR A 51 1.66 7.00 -7.48
C THR A 51 1.02 7.29 -8.85
N GLY A 52 0.48 6.26 -9.49
CA GLY A 52 -0.30 6.42 -10.72
C GLY A 52 0.55 6.71 -11.95
N SER A 53 1.71 6.07 -12.13
CA SER A 53 2.60 6.29 -13.27
C SER A 53 1.88 6.24 -14.63
N PHE A 54 0.87 5.38 -14.78
CA PHE A 54 0.08 5.26 -16.01
C PHE A 54 -0.72 6.54 -16.35
N CYS A 55 -1.22 7.27 -15.35
CA CYS A 55 -2.08 8.44 -15.56
C CYS A 55 -1.37 9.77 -15.30
N SER A 56 -0.47 9.83 -14.31
CA SER A 56 0.24 11.05 -13.89
C SER A 56 1.65 11.15 -14.45
N GLY A 57 2.21 10.05 -14.98
CA GLY A 57 3.63 9.95 -15.32
C GLY A 57 4.56 9.82 -14.10
N ASN A 58 4.02 9.85 -12.88
CA ASN A 58 4.82 9.80 -11.66
C ASN A 58 5.19 8.36 -11.28
N LEU A 59 6.42 7.94 -11.60
CA LEU A 59 6.98 6.66 -11.19
C LEU A 59 7.75 6.79 -9.88
N SER A 60 7.24 6.13 -8.84
CA SER A 60 7.85 6.15 -7.50
C SER A 60 8.93 5.08 -7.32
N PHE A 61 9.97 5.43 -6.56
CA PHE A 61 11.03 4.53 -6.13
C PHE A 61 11.12 4.54 -4.62
N PHE A 62 11.17 3.35 -4.00
CA PHE A 62 11.37 3.20 -2.57
C PHE A 62 12.70 2.49 -2.28
N LYS A 63 13.60 3.16 -1.57
CA LYS A 63 14.90 2.60 -1.20
C LYS A 63 14.78 1.82 0.11
N ILE A 64 14.95 0.50 0.03
CA ILE A 64 15.09 -0.37 1.19
C ILE A 64 16.51 -0.21 1.75
N LYS A 65 16.67 -0.26 3.08
CA LYS A 65 17.97 -0.23 3.74
C LYS A 65 18.65 -1.58 3.73
#